data_AF-A0A1C6ITX7-F1
#
_entry.id   AF-A0A1C6ITX7-F1
#
_cell.length_a   1.000
_cell.length_b   1.000
_cell.length_c   1.000
_cell.angle_alpha   90.00
_cell.angle_beta   90.00
_cell.angle_gamma   90.00
#
_symmetry.space_group_name_H-M   'P 1'
#
loop_
_entity.id
_entity.type
_entity.pdbx_description
1 polymer ?
#
loop_
_entity_poly.entity_id
_entity_poly.type
_entity_poly.pdbx_seq_one_letter_code
_entity_poly.pdbx_strand_id
1 'polypeptide(L)'
;MSRIIEFRKSAQKAAKQSVQGKTCAFTGHRPQSLPFGFDESDKRCTSLKSVMRDQIVALIENEGVTHFITGMALGVDMYAAEIVLDLKSKYPHITLESAIPCETQAIKWSVASRERYYNIAAKCDKETMLQREYTPDCMDKRNRYMVDHADYILAVWNGCPSGTGNTVRYAHKKGKSIIVINPVSLDVTRE
;
A
#
# COMPACT_ATOMS: atom_id res chain seq x y z
N MET A 1 62.06 1.05 -20.50
CA MET A 1 61.09 1.29 -19.40
C MET A 1 60.10 2.33 -19.93
N SER A 2 58.78 2.21 -19.94
CA SER A 2 57.80 1.20 -19.53
C SER A 2 56.44 1.75 -20.04
N ARG A 3 55.60 0.88 -20.63
CA ARG A 3 54.11 0.94 -20.71
C ARG A 3 53.49 2.12 -21.51
N ILE A 4 52.84 1.97 -22.67
CA ILE A 4 51.71 1.08 -23.05
C ILE A 4 50.75 0.85 -21.89
N ILE A 5 49.51 1.32 -22.03
CA ILE A 5 48.37 1.47 -21.07
C ILE A 5 48.15 2.99 -20.94
N GLU A 6 47.18 3.63 -21.59
CA GLU A 6 45.77 3.40 -21.34
C GLU A 6 44.87 4.00 -22.46
N PHE A 7 44.98 3.48 -23.69
CA PHE A 7 43.86 3.52 -24.63
C PHE A 7 42.80 2.52 -24.12
N ARG A 8 41.87 2.99 -23.28
CA ARG A 8 40.52 2.44 -23.01
C ARG A 8 40.02 2.95 -21.66
N LYS A 9 39.25 4.03 -21.70
CA LYS A 9 38.02 4.21 -20.89
C LYS A 9 37.25 5.45 -21.36
N SER A 10 37.00 5.51 -22.66
CA SER A 10 35.71 5.96 -23.15
C SER A 10 34.67 4.92 -22.70
N ALA A 11 34.20 5.07 -21.46
CA ALA A 11 33.01 4.40 -20.96
C ALA A 11 32.16 5.50 -20.33
N GLN A 12 31.23 5.97 -21.16
CA GLN A 12 30.00 6.65 -20.80
C GLN A 12 29.69 6.57 -19.30
N LYS A 13 29.92 7.66 -18.59
CA LYS A 13 29.18 7.94 -17.36
C LYS A 13 27.78 8.36 -17.79
N ALA A 14 27.01 7.41 -18.30
CA ALA A 14 25.57 7.57 -18.42
C ALA A 14 25.07 7.78 -17.00
N ALA A 15 24.61 9.00 -16.71
CA ALA A 15 23.79 9.24 -15.55
C ALA A 15 22.64 8.23 -15.63
N LYS A 16 22.67 7.22 -14.76
CA LYS A 16 21.53 6.35 -14.55
C LYS A 16 20.49 7.25 -13.88
N GLN A 17 19.71 7.97 -14.69
CA GLN A 17 18.45 8.53 -14.27
C GLN A 17 17.66 7.32 -13.76
N SER A 18 17.63 7.15 -12.44
CA SER A 18 16.69 6.23 -11.82
C SER A 18 15.33 6.77 -12.23
N VAL A 19 14.64 6.09 -13.14
CA VAL A 19 13.21 6.27 -13.29
C VAL A 19 12.65 6.01 -11.90
N GLN A 20 12.20 7.06 -11.24
CA GLN A 20 11.58 6.92 -9.93
C GLN A 20 10.30 6.15 -10.18
N GLY A 21 10.24 4.89 -9.72
CA GLY A 21 9.10 4.03 -9.96
C GLY A 21 7.84 4.61 -9.33
N LYS A 22 6.69 4.24 -9.87
CA LYS A 22 5.40 4.78 -9.44
C LYS A 22 5.03 4.25 -8.05
N THR A 23 4.14 4.98 -7.37
CA THR A 23 3.67 4.64 -6.03
C THR A 23 2.19 4.25 -6.04
N CYS A 24 1.83 3.21 -5.30
CA CYS A 24 0.44 2.84 -5.03
C CYS A 24 0.11 2.94 -3.53
N ALA A 25 -0.97 3.61 -3.18
CA ALA A 25 -1.50 3.60 -1.82
C ALA A 25 -2.75 2.72 -1.70
N PHE A 26 -2.87 2.04 -0.57
CA PHE A 26 -4.02 1.19 -0.27
C PHE A 26 -5.07 1.92 0.56
N THR A 27 -6.34 1.58 0.34
CA THR A 27 -7.41 1.93 1.27
C THR A 27 -8.49 0.86 1.24
N GLY A 28 -9.16 0.62 2.36
CA GLY A 28 -10.28 -0.31 2.35
C GLY A 28 -11.03 -0.40 3.66
N HIS A 29 -12.06 -1.24 3.64
CA HIS A 29 -12.92 -1.49 4.78
C HIS A 29 -12.18 -2.19 5.93
N ARG A 30 -12.55 -1.82 7.16
CA ARG A 30 -12.16 -2.55 8.37
C ARG A 30 -12.99 -3.84 8.49
N PRO A 31 -12.57 -4.83 9.31
CA PRO A 31 -13.26 -6.11 9.44
C PRO A 31 -14.78 -5.97 9.68
N GLN A 32 -15.22 -4.99 10.47
CA GLN A 32 -16.65 -4.78 10.77
C GLN A 32 -17.51 -4.41 9.55
N SER A 33 -16.89 -3.99 8.45
CA SER A 33 -17.57 -3.58 7.21
C SER A 33 -17.32 -4.56 6.07
N LEU A 34 -16.72 -5.72 6.35
CA LEU A 34 -16.47 -6.79 5.39
C LEU A 34 -17.46 -7.95 5.62
N PRO A 35 -17.87 -8.68 4.56
CA PRO A 35 -18.90 -9.72 4.66
C PRO A 35 -18.48 -10.95 5.50
N PHE A 36 -17.18 -11.09 5.76
CA PHE A 36 -16.58 -12.16 6.56
C PHE A 36 -16.07 -11.68 7.93
N GLY A 37 -16.29 -10.42 8.30
CA GLY A 37 -15.89 -9.92 9.62
C GLY A 37 -14.39 -10.08 9.88
N PHE A 38 -14.06 -10.68 11.02
CA PHE A 38 -12.70 -11.04 11.44
C PHE A 38 -12.29 -12.47 11.03
N ASP A 39 -13.17 -13.25 10.41
CA ASP A 39 -12.84 -14.61 9.97
C ASP A 39 -12.09 -14.58 8.63
N GLU A 40 -10.77 -14.59 8.71
CA GLU A 40 -9.91 -14.61 7.53
C GLU A 40 -9.74 -16.00 6.91
N SER A 41 -10.31 -17.04 7.52
CA SER A 41 -10.38 -18.39 6.92
C SER A 41 -11.56 -18.54 5.95
N ASP A 42 -12.52 -17.61 6.00
CA ASP A 42 -13.65 -17.56 5.09
C ASP A 42 -13.19 -17.47 3.63
N LYS A 43 -13.80 -18.28 2.75
CA LYS A 43 -13.51 -18.32 1.32
C LYS A 43 -13.66 -16.96 0.64
N ARG A 44 -14.54 -16.09 1.14
CA ARG A 44 -14.74 -14.73 0.65
C ARG A 44 -13.52 -13.84 0.96
N CYS A 45 -12.92 -14.02 2.13
CA CYS A 45 -11.68 -13.31 2.49
C CYS A 45 -10.52 -13.78 1.63
N THR A 46 -10.35 -15.09 1.47
CA THR A 46 -9.26 -15.64 0.63
C THR A 46 -9.41 -15.24 -0.83
N SER A 47 -10.64 -15.23 -1.37
CA SER A 47 -10.93 -14.77 -2.73
C SER A 47 -10.63 -13.28 -2.90
N LEU A 48 -11.02 -12.43 -1.95
CA LEU A 48 -10.69 -11.01 -1.97
C LEU A 48 -9.17 -10.78 -1.96
N LYS A 49 -8.43 -11.47 -1.08
CA LYS A 49 -6.96 -11.38 -1.02
C LYS A 49 -6.31 -11.84 -2.33
N SER A 50 -6.88 -12.84 -3.00
CA SER A 50 -6.42 -13.28 -4.33
C SER A 50 -6.59 -12.16 -5.36
N VAL A 51 -7.78 -11.55 -5.45
CA VAL A 51 -8.02 -10.44 -6.39
C VAL A 51 -7.12 -9.23 -6.09
N MET A 52 -6.93 -8.90 -4.81
CA MET A 52 -5.98 -7.86 -4.41
C MET A 52 -4.56 -8.18 -4.87
N ARG A 53 -4.10 -9.43 -4.70
CA ARG A 53 -2.78 -9.88 -5.14
C ARG A 53 -2.62 -9.74 -6.65
N ASP A 54 -3.63 -10.13 -7.42
CA ASP A 54 -3.61 -10.01 -8.88
C ASP A 54 -3.51 -8.55 -9.34
N GLN A 55 -4.24 -7.64 -8.69
CA GLN A 55 -4.13 -6.20 -8.99
C GLN A 55 -2.77 -5.63 -8.58
N ILE A 56 -2.21 -6.03 -7.43
CA ILE A 56 -0.87 -5.60 -7.00
C ILE A 56 0.19 -6.10 -7.99
N VAL A 57 0.11 -7.35 -8.45
CA VAL A 57 1.02 -7.90 -9.47
C VAL A 57 0.89 -7.12 -10.78
N ALA A 58 -0.33 -6.84 -11.25
CA ALA A 58 -0.55 -6.05 -12.46
C ALA A 58 0.02 -4.62 -12.34
N LEU A 59 -0.09 -3.99 -11.18
CA LEU A 59 0.53 -2.69 -10.91
C LEU A 59 2.07 -2.75 -10.98
N ILE A 60 2.68 -3.82 -10.48
CA ILE A 60 4.13 -4.02 -10.55
C ILE A 60 4.57 -4.24 -12.00
N GLU A 61 3.97 -5.21 -12.67
CA GLU A 61 4.45 -5.71 -13.97
C GLU A 61 4.09 -4.79 -15.14
N ASN A 62 2.90 -4.18 -15.12
CA ASN A 62 2.39 -3.42 -16.27
C ASN A 62 2.47 -1.91 -16.06
N GLU A 63 2.34 -1.44 -14.82
CA GLU A 63 2.25 0.00 -14.53
C GLU A 63 3.58 0.59 -14.00
N GLY A 64 4.54 -0.27 -13.64
CA GLY A 64 5.84 0.15 -13.10
C GLY A 64 5.77 0.66 -11.67
N VAL A 65 4.83 0.16 -10.86
CA VAL A 65 4.75 0.48 -9.43
C VAL A 65 5.85 -0.25 -8.67
N THR A 66 6.67 0.50 -7.95
CA THR A 66 7.77 -0.05 -7.13
C THR A 66 7.68 0.34 -5.66
N HIS A 67 6.77 1.25 -5.31
CA HIS A 67 6.57 1.69 -3.93
C HIS A 67 5.11 1.56 -3.54
N PHE A 68 4.87 1.02 -2.35
CA PHE A 68 3.53 0.82 -1.81
C PHE A 68 3.38 1.50 -0.47
N ILE A 69 2.24 2.13 -0.23
CA ILE A 69 1.92 2.77 1.05
C ILE A 69 0.69 2.10 1.65
N THR A 70 0.84 1.52 2.83
CA THR A 70 -0.26 1.04 3.66
C THR A 70 -0.51 2.01 4.80
N GLY A 71 -1.77 2.22 5.14
CA GLY A 71 -2.14 3.04 6.28
C GLY A 71 -2.29 2.26 7.59
N MET A 72 -1.92 0.98 7.57
CA MET A 72 -1.79 0.11 8.73
C MET A 72 -3.08 -0.06 9.58
N ALA A 73 -4.26 0.25 9.04
CA ALA A 73 -5.52 -0.05 9.72
C ALA A 73 -5.82 -1.56 9.74
N LEU A 74 -6.68 -2.01 10.66
CA LEU A 74 -7.20 -3.38 10.62
C LEU A 74 -7.93 -3.66 9.29
N GLY A 75 -7.84 -4.90 8.81
CA GLY A 75 -8.51 -5.35 7.60
C GLY A 75 -7.65 -5.12 6.36
N VAL A 76 -8.20 -4.44 5.35
CA VAL A 76 -7.62 -4.35 4.01
C VAL A 76 -6.19 -3.78 4.00
N ASP A 77 -5.90 -2.75 4.81
CA ASP A 77 -4.56 -2.16 4.91
C ASP A 77 -3.52 -3.22 5.34
N MET A 78 -3.86 -4.09 6.29
CA MET A 78 -2.99 -5.21 6.71
C MET A 78 -2.90 -6.31 5.65
N TYR A 79 -4.02 -6.64 4.97
CA TYR A 79 -4.02 -7.65 3.91
C TYR A 79 -3.09 -7.23 2.76
N ALA A 80 -3.21 -5.97 2.34
CA ALA A 80 -2.36 -5.42 1.28
C ALA A 80 -0.89 -5.39 1.69
N ALA A 81 -0.59 -5.00 2.93
CA ALA A 81 0.78 -5.00 3.46
C ALA A 81 1.42 -6.39 3.41
N GLU A 82 0.71 -7.41 3.90
CA GLU A 82 1.20 -8.80 3.88
C GLU A 82 1.37 -9.33 2.45
N ILE A 83 0.43 -9.03 1.55
CA ILE A 83 0.56 -9.40 0.14
C ILE A 83 1.82 -8.77 -0.48
N VAL A 84 2.07 -7.49 -0.25
CA VAL A 84 3.28 -6.81 -0.75
C VAL A 84 4.54 -7.43 -0.15
N LEU A 85 4.58 -7.67 1.16
CA LEU A 85 5.72 -8.30 1.83
C LEU A 85 6.04 -9.69 1.27
N ASP A 86 5.02 -10.51 1.01
CA ASP A 86 5.19 -11.82 0.38
C ASP A 86 5.73 -11.70 -1.05
N LEU A 87 5.22 -10.71 -1.81
CA LEU A 87 5.63 -10.47 -3.19
C LEU A 87 7.08 -9.97 -3.32
N LYS A 88 7.70 -9.41 -2.28
CA LYS A 88 9.11 -9.01 -2.29
C LYS A 88 10.06 -10.17 -2.62
N SER A 89 9.69 -11.41 -2.31
CA SER A 89 10.46 -12.60 -2.69
C SER A 89 10.61 -12.76 -4.21
N LYS A 90 9.56 -12.41 -4.97
CA LYS A 90 9.54 -12.45 -6.44
C LYS A 90 9.98 -11.11 -7.06
N TYR A 91 9.65 -10.00 -6.40
CA TYR A 91 9.95 -8.65 -6.88
C TYR A 91 10.79 -7.89 -5.82
N PRO A 92 12.09 -8.21 -5.67
CA PRO A 92 12.92 -7.66 -4.59
C PRO A 92 13.18 -6.15 -4.68
N HIS A 93 12.77 -5.52 -5.78
CA HIS A 93 12.89 -4.08 -6.01
C HIS A 93 11.70 -3.28 -5.45
N ILE A 94 10.60 -3.94 -5.05
CA ILE A 94 9.44 -3.24 -4.49
C ILE A 94 9.67 -2.93 -3.00
N THR A 95 9.06 -1.83 -2.54
CA THR A 95 9.15 -1.37 -1.15
C THR A 95 7.78 -1.12 -0.55
N LEU A 96 7.66 -1.26 0.76
CA LEU A 96 6.45 -1.01 1.53
C LEU A 96 6.70 0.07 2.60
N GLU A 97 5.83 1.07 2.64
CA GLU A 97 5.79 2.12 3.65
C GLU A 97 4.58 1.94 4.59
N SER A 98 4.82 1.99 5.89
CA SER A 98 3.79 2.12 6.93
C SER A 98 3.50 3.60 7.24
N ALA A 99 2.34 4.10 6.80
CA ALA A 99 1.84 5.42 7.17
C ALA A 99 1.01 5.32 8.46
N ILE A 100 1.60 5.76 9.58
CA ILE A 100 1.03 5.63 10.93
C ILE A 100 0.48 7.00 11.37
N PRO A 101 -0.84 7.12 11.66
CA PRO A 101 -1.43 8.40 12.01
C PRO A 101 -1.09 8.89 13.41
N CYS A 102 -0.87 8.00 14.39
CA CYS A 102 -0.50 8.34 15.76
C CYS A 102 0.10 7.13 16.48
N GLU A 103 0.88 7.37 17.53
CA GLU A 103 1.53 6.31 18.33
C GLU A 103 0.50 5.34 18.93
N THR A 104 -0.67 5.85 19.32
CA THR A 104 -1.72 5.07 19.98
C THR A 104 -2.65 4.32 19.04
N GLN A 105 -2.41 4.29 17.72
CA GLN A 105 -3.36 3.70 16.74
C GLN A 105 -3.84 2.30 17.13
N ALA A 106 -2.93 1.43 17.59
CA ALA A 106 -3.21 0.03 17.90
C ALA A 106 -3.56 -0.24 19.38
N ILE A 107 -3.61 0.79 20.25
CA ILE A 107 -3.67 0.61 21.71
C ILE A 107 -4.92 -0.12 22.20
N LYS A 108 -6.04 0.02 21.46
CA LYS A 108 -7.33 -0.60 21.79
C LYS A 108 -7.58 -1.93 21.07
N TRP A 109 -6.64 -2.39 20.24
CA TRP A 109 -6.80 -3.66 19.51
C TRP A 109 -6.46 -4.85 20.40
N SER A 110 -6.97 -6.03 20.03
CA SER A 110 -6.58 -7.29 20.66
C SER A 110 -5.07 -7.50 20.57
N VAL A 111 -4.52 -8.31 21.48
CA VAL A 111 -3.09 -8.63 21.51
C VAL A 111 -2.64 -9.20 20.16
N ALA A 112 -3.36 -10.18 19.62
CA ALA A 112 -3.06 -10.79 18.32
C ALA A 112 -3.02 -9.77 17.17
N SER A 113 -3.99 -8.85 17.10
CA SER A 113 -4.01 -7.81 16.06
C SER A 113 -2.88 -6.80 16.23
N ARG A 114 -2.48 -6.51 17.47
CA ARG A 114 -1.38 -5.60 17.78
C ARG A 114 -0.02 -6.21 17.46
N GLU A 115 0.18 -7.49 17.77
CA GLU A 115 1.36 -8.24 17.37
C GLU A 115 1.49 -8.31 15.85
N ARG A 116 0.40 -8.63 15.14
CA ARG A 116 0.36 -8.58 13.67
C ARG A 116 0.76 -7.20 13.13
N TYR A 117 0.21 -6.13 13.70
CA TYR A 117 0.55 -4.75 13.33
C TYR A 117 2.05 -4.48 13.45
N TYR A 118 2.66 -4.79 14.61
CA TYR A 118 4.09 -4.54 14.82
C TYR A 118 4.98 -5.45 13.96
N ASN A 119 4.56 -6.69 13.73
CA ASN A 119 5.26 -7.61 12.84
C ASN A 119 5.26 -7.13 11.38
N ILE A 120 4.17 -6.51 10.92
CA ILE A 120 4.11 -5.87 9.60
C ILE A 120 5.02 -4.64 9.59
N ALA A 121 4.87 -3.73 10.56
CA ALA A 121 5.63 -2.48 10.62
C ALA A 121 7.14 -2.73 10.62
N ALA A 122 7.62 -3.72 11.38
CA ALA A 122 9.03 -4.09 11.45
C ALA A 122 9.61 -4.63 10.12
N LYS A 123 8.75 -5.03 9.17
CA LYS A 123 9.15 -5.54 7.85
C LYS A 123 9.00 -4.48 6.74
N CYS A 124 8.36 -3.34 7.02
CA CYS A 124 8.28 -2.22 6.09
C CYS A 124 9.67 -1.62 5.86
N ASP A 125 9.90 -1.12 4.64
CA ASP A 125 11.14 -0.46 4.25
C ASP A 125 11.20 0.99 4.75
N LYS A 126 10.03 1.57 5.02
CA LYS A 126 9.88 2.93 5.54
C LYS A 126 8.73 2.99 6.52
N GLU A 127 8.92 3.74 7.60
CA GLU A 127 7.86 4.12 8.51
C GLU A 127 7.68 5.64 8.47
N THR A 128 6.44 6.09 8.34
CA THR A 128 6.07 7.51 8.40
C THR A 128 5.04 7.72 9.49
N MET A 129 5.46 8.32 10.60
CA MET A 129 4.57 8.78 11.67
C MET A 129 4.09 10.20 11.37
N LEU A 130 2.78 10.40 11.22
CA LEU A 130 2.22 11.70 10.85
C LEU A 130 2.14 12.68 12.02
N GLN A 131 1.86 12.16 13.21
CA GLN A 131 1.81 12.90 14.46
C GLN A 131 1.95 11.92 15.62
N ARG A 132 2.28 12.40 16.82
CA ARG A 132 2.46 11.53 17.99
C ARG A 132 1.13 11.21 18.67
N GLU A 133 0.41 12.27 19.03
CA GLU A 133 -0.85 12.18 19.76
C GLU A 133 -2.05 11.94 18.85
N TYR A 134 -3.08 11.28 19.37
CA TYR A 134 -4.35 11.14 18.67
C TYR A 134 -5.09 12.49 18.60
N THR A 135 -5.59 12.83 17.41
CA THR A 135 -6.58 13.90 17.21
C THR A 135 -7.72 13.37 16.34
N PRO A 136 -8.93 13.95 16.43
CA PRO A 136 -10.06 13.48 15.61
C PRO A 136 -9.78 13.43 14.10
N ASP A 137 -8.85 14.24 13.60
CA ASP A 137 -8.49 14.35 12.19
C ASP A 137 -7.23 13.56 11.79
N CYS A 138 -6.56 12.84 12.70
CA CYS A 138 -5.27 12.19 12.41
C CYS A 138 -5.38 11.09 11.33
N MET A 139 -6.51 10.38 11.29
CA MET A 139 -6.80 9.37 10.28
C MET A 139 -6.95 10.00 8.89
N ASP A 140 -7.65 11.14 8.82
CA ASP A 140 -7.85 11.87 7.57
C ASP A 140 -6.53 12.49 7.07
N LYS A 141 -5.71 13.03 7.97
CA LYS A 141 -4.35 13.50 7.65
C LYS A 141 -3.50 12.39 7.04
N ARG A 142 -3.51 11.21 7.66
CA ARG A 142 -2.81 10.02 7.13
C ARG A 142 -3.34 9.61 5.76
N ASN A 143 -4.67 9.56 5.58
CA ASN A 143 -5.26 9.20 4.29
C ASN A 143 -4.89 10.21 3.19
N ARG A 144 -4.87 11.50 3.52
CA ARG A 144 -4.45 12.56 2.59
C ARG A 144 -2.98 12.43 2.23
N TYR A 145 -2.11 12.21 3.21
CA TYR A 145 -0.70 11.93 2.98
C TYR A 145 -0.52 10.78 1.98
N MET A 146 -1.18 9.65 2.21
CA MET A 146 -1.09 8.49 1.32
C MET A 146 -1.53 8.82 -0.12
N VAL A 147 -2.67 9.50 -0.28
CA VAL A 147 -3.17 9.89 -1.61
C VAL A 147 -2.25 10.90 -2.28
N ASP A 148 -1.75 11.90 -1.54
CA ASP A 148 -0.90 12.94 -2.10
C ASP A 148 0.45 12.38 -2.58
N HIS A 149 0.93 11.28 -2.00
CA HIS A 149 2.21 10.62 -2.34
C HIS A 149 2.08 9.40 -3.26
N ALA A 150 0.87 9.07 -3.74
CA ALA A 150 0.64 7.93 -4.62
C ALA A 150 0.23 8.35 -6.03
N ASP A 151 0.57 7.54 -7.03
CA ASP A 151 0.07 7.66 -8.41
C ASP A 151 -1.22 6.86 -8.59
N TYR A 152 -1.27 5.67 -7.96
CA TYR A 152 -2.44 4.78 -7.96
C TYR A 152 -3.04 4.64 -6.57
N ILE A 153 -4.35 4.48 -6.51
CA ILE A 153 -5.05 4.05 -5.30
C ILE A 153 -5.72 2.70 -5.57
N LEU A 154 -5.34 1.66 -4.84
CA LEU A 154 -6.07 0.40 -4.81
C LEU A 154 -7.04 0.43 -3.62
N ALA A 155 -8.33 0.55 -3.93
CA ALA A 155 -9.40 0.69 -2.95
C ALA A 155 -10.28 -0.56 -2.87
N VAL A 156 -10.38 -1.19 -1.71
CA VAL A 156 -11.43 -2.20 -1.46
C VAL A 156 -12.65 -1.50 -0.88
N TRP A 157 -13.63 -1.22 -1.74
CA TRP A 157 -14.74 -0.33 -1.43
C TRP A 157 -16.02 -0.76 -2.16
N ASN A 158 -17.17 -0.62 -1.49
CA ASN A 158 -18.48 -1.03 -2.00
C ASN A 158 -19.33 0.15 -2.49
N GLY A 159 -18.74 1.33 -2.70
CA GLY A 159 -19.46 2.54 -3.11
C GLY A 159 -20.17 3.29 -1.98
N CYS A 160 -20.27 2.73 -0.77
CA CYS A 160 -20.98 3.38 0.34
C CYS A 160 -20.14 4.46 1.05
N PRO A 161 -20.76 5.51 1.62
CA PRO A 161 -20.05 6.48 2.45
C PRO A 161 -19.30 5.83 3.63
N SER A 162 -17.98 6.05 3.71
CA SER A 162 -17.11 5.55 4.77
C SER A 162 -15.79 6.32 4.79
N GLY A 163 -14.89 6.01 5.73
CA GLY A 163 -13.51 6.52 5.68
C GLY A 163 -12.80 6.18 4.36
N THR A 164 -12.99 4.96 3.86
CA THR A 164 -12.52 4.53 2.54
C THR A 164 -13.14 5.37 1.42
N GLY A 165 -14.46 5.57 1.46
CA GLY A 165 -15.15 6.42 0.47
C GLY A 165 -14.69 7.87 0.52
N ASN A 166 -14.29 8.40 1.68
CA ASN A 166 -13.68 9.72 1.79
C ASN A 166 -12.32 9.77 1.09
N THR A 167 -11.49 8.74 1.28
CA THR A 167 -10.18 8.60 0.62
C THR A 167 -10.33 8.49 -0.90
N VAL A 168 -11.25 7.65 -1.40
CA VAL A 168 -11.53 7.50 -2.84
C VAL A 168 -12.00 8.83 -3.44
N ARG A 169 -12.95 9.52 -2.79
CA ARG A 169 -13.40 10.86 -3.24
C ARG A 169 -12.27 11.89 -3.26
N TYR A 170 -11.37 11.84 -2.28
CA TYR A 170 -10.19 12.73 -2.26
C TYR A 170 -9.22 12.39 -3.40
N ALA A 171 -9.01 11.11 -3.69
CA ALA A 171 -8.19 10.65 -4.80
C ALA A 171 -8.72 11.10 -6.16
N HIS A 172 -10.03 11.04 -6.40
CA HIS A 172 -10.64 11.61 -7.61
C HIS A 172 -10.37 13.11 -7.74
N LYS A 173 -10.54 13.88 -6.65
CA LYS A 173 -10.23 15.32 -6.65
C LYS A 173 -8.77 15.62 -6.96
N LYS A 174 -7.88 14.68 -6.70
CA LYS A 174 -6.44 14.78 -6.97
C LYS A 174 -6.04 14.19 -8.33
N GLY A 175 -6.99 13.69 -9.12
CA GLY A 175 -6.73 13.12 -10.44
C GLY A 175 -5.87 11.86 -10.38
N LYS A 176 -5.97 11.06 -9.31
CA LYS A 176 -5.24 9.79 -9.19
C LYS A 176 -5.94 8.71 -10.01
N SER A 177 -5.19 7.73 -10.50
CA SER A 177 -5.74 6.51 -11.09
C SER A 177 -6.24 5.59 -9.97
N ILE A 178 -7.49 5.17 -10.02
CA ILE A 178 -8.10 4.41 -8.93
C ILE A 178 -8.53 3.04 -9.44
N ILE A 179 -8.17 2.01 -8.69
CA ILE A 179 -8.61 0.63 -8.92
C ILE A 179 -9.51 0.27 -7.75
N VAL A 180 -10.80 0.09 -8.00
CA VAL A 180 -11.77 -0.27 -6.96
C VAL A 180 -12.10 -1.75 -7.06
N ILE A 181 -12.00 -2.46 -5.93
CA ILE A 181 -12.43 -3.85 -5.77
C ILE A 181 -13.67 -3.85 -4.88
N ASN A 182 -14.80 -4.35 -5.38
CA ASN A 182 -15.97 -4.53 -4.56
C ASN A 182 -15.76 -5.71 -3.59
N PRO A 183 -15.88 -5.54 -2.26
CA PRO A 183 -15.59 -6.59 -1.27
C PRO A 183 -16.59 -7.76 -1.28
N VAL A 184 -17.72 -7.64 -2.00
CA VAL A 184 -18.76 -8.67 -2.09
C VAL A 184 -18.75 -9.35 -3.46
N SER A 185 -18.89 -8.58 -4.53
CA SER A 185 -18.93 -9.15 -5.90
C SER A 185 -17.54 -9.49 -6.44
N LEU A 186 -16.48 -8.91 -5.86
CA LEU A 186 -15.10 -9.00 -6.33
C LEU A 186 -14.86 -8.35 -7.70
N ASP A 187 -15.84 -7.60 -8.21
CA ASP A 187 -15.68 -6.81 -9.43
C ASP A 187 -14.57 -5.78 -9.26
N VAL A 188 -13.78 -5.61 -10.32
CA VAL A 188 -12.68 -4.64 -10.39
C VAL A 188 -13.03 -3.56 -11.40
N THR A 189 -13.11 -2.31 -10.96
CA THR A 189 -13.24 -1.13 -11.83
C THR A 189 -11.97 -0.31 -11.81
N ARG A 190 -11.70 0.38 -12.93
CA ARG A 190 -10.60 1.33 -13.08
C ARG A 190 -11.18 2.68 -13.44
N GLU A 191 -10.80 3.70 -12.68
CA GLU A 191 -11.35 5.06 -12.71
C GLU A 191 -10.26 6.12 -12.83
#